data_AF-A0A3B5LPP1-F1
#
_entry.id   AF-A0A3B5LPP1-F1
#
_cell.length_a   1.000
_cell.length_b   1.000
_cell.length_c   1.000
_cell.angle_alpha   90.00
_cell.angle_beta   90.00
_cell.angle_gamma   90.00
#
_symmetry.space_group_name_H-M   'P 1'
#
loop_
_entity.id
_entity.type
_entity.pdbx_description
1 polymer ?
#
loop_
_entity_poly.entity_id
_entity_poly.type
_entity_poly.pdbx_seq_one_letter_code
_entity_poly.pdbx_strand_id
1 'polypeptide(L)'
;MEKDLMELQTLIEVHFESRKKEEEELISLKERIEKRRSERAEQHRIRSERDKERQKRLEEERARKEEEEAKKRAEDDAKKKKTLTSLHFGGYMQKLKRSGKRQTEREKKKKILSERRKSLDIDNLGQEKLKEKAKELWDWMYELEAEKFDLQYQFTRQKYEINVLRNRVSDHQKM
;
A
#
# COMPACT_ATOMS: atom_id res chain seq x y z
N MET A 1 0.00 -25.62 79.45
CA MET A 1 -1.21 -24.79 79.31
C MET A 1 -0.84 -23.32 79.11
N GLU A 2 -0.34 -22.58 80.12
CA GLU A 2 0.06 -21.16 79.91
C GLU A 2 1.27 -21.00 78.99
N LYS A 3 2.26 -21.90 79.09
CA LYS A 3 3.47 -21.87 78.28
C LYS A 3 3.17 -22.11 76.79
N ASP A 4 2.31 -23.08 76.50
CA ASP A 4 1.88 -23.42 75.14
C ASP A 4 1.03 -22.29 74.52
N LEU A 5 0.23 -21.60 75.34
CA LEU A 5 -0.55 -20.43 74.91
C LEU A 5 0.36 -19.25 74.55
N MET A 6 1.39 -18.97 75.37
CA MET A 6 2.38 -17.94 75.06
C MET A 6 3.23 -18.27 73.83
N GLU A 7 3.64 -19.54 73.68
CA GLU A 7 4.37 -19.99 72.48
C GLU A 7 3.51 -19.83 71.22
N LEU A 8 2.22 -20.19 71.28
CA LEU A 8 1.29 -20.02 70.17
C LEU A 8 1.12 -18.53 69.80
N GLN A 9 0.97 -17.66 70.80
CA GLN A 9 0.79 -16.22 70.58
C GLN A 9 2.05 -15.57 69.97
N THR A 10 3.24 -16.01 70.41
CA THR A 10 4.52 -15.60 69.82
C THR A 10 4.65 -16.08 68.38
N LEU A 11 4.26 -17.33 68.09
CA LEU A 11 4.32 -17.89 66.73
C LEU A 11 3.40 -17.14 65.76
N ILE A 12 2.21 -16.77 66.23
CA ILE A 12 1.24 -15.96 65.48
C ILE A 12 1.83 -14.59 65.17
N GLU A 13 2.34 -13.87 66.16
CA GLU A 13 2.95 -12.54 65.95
C GLU A 13 4.13 -12.59 64.98
N VAL A 14 5.04 -13.55 65.15
CA VAL A 14 6.20 -13.73 64.25
C VAL A 14 5.73 -14.03 62.82
N HIS A 15 4.72 -14.88 62.64
CA HIS A 15 4.20 -15.18 61.31
C HIS A 15 3.57 -13.95 60.65
N PHE A 16 2.76 -13.17 61.38
CA PHE A 16 2.11 -11.97 60.83
C PHE A 16 3.13 -10.89 60.49
N GLU A 17 4.09 -10.60 61.37
CA GLU A 17 5.16 -9.63 61.10
C GLU A 17 6.06 -10.05 59.94
N SER A 18 6.40 -11.34 59.84
CA SER A 18 7.18 -11.86 58.72
C SER A 18 6.43 -11.73 57.39
N ARG A 19 5.14 -12.12 57.35
CA ARG A 19 4.30 -12.01 56.15
C ARG A 19 4.10 -10.56 55.73
N LYS A 20 3.85 -9.68 56.69
CA LYS A 20 3.62 -8.25 56.42
C LYS A 20 4.85 -7.60 55.79
N LYS A 21 6.05 -7.88 56.34
CA LYS A 21 7.31 -7.39 55.75
C LYS A 21 7.54 -7.94 54.35
N GLU A 22 7.33 -9.24 54.15
CA GLU A 22 7.50 -9.89 52.85
C GLU A 22 6.49 -9.36 51.81
N GLU A 23 5.24 -9.11 52.20
CA GLU A 23 4.23 -8.51 51.33
C GLU A 23 4.56 -7.06 50.97
N GLU A 24 4.99 -6.24 51.94
CA GLU A 24 5.41 -4.85 51.69
C GLU A 24 6.61 -4.79 50.72
N GLU A 25 7.61 -5.67 50.89
CA GLU A 25 8.75 -5.78 49.98
C GLU A 25 8.32 -6.22 48.58
N LEU A 26 7.41 -7.20 48.49
CA LEU A 26 6.90 -7.69 47.21
C LEU A 26 6.08 -6.62 46.47
N ILE A 27 5.27 -5.85 47.19
CA ILE A 27 4.50 -4.72 46.64
C ILE A 27 5.46 -3.66 46.10
N SER A 28 6.43 -3.24 46.91
CA SER A 28 7.44 -2.25 46.49
C SER A 28 8.22 -2.70 45.25
N LEU A 29 8.59 -3.98 45.18
CA LEU A 29 9.27 -4.55 44.02
C LEU A 29 8.39 -4.55 42.77
N LYS A 30 7.11 -4.94 42.91
CA LYS A 30 6.14 -4.92 41.81
C LYS A 30 5.92 -3.51 41.28
N GLU A 31 5.76 -2.52 42.15
CA GLU A 31 5.61 -1.12 41.76
C GLU A 31 6.83 -0.61 40.98
N ARG A 32 8.05 -0.94 41.42
CA ARG A 32 9.28 -0.60 40.69
C ARG A 32 9.36 -1.28 39.32
N ILE A 33 8.95 -2.54 39.21
CA ILE A 33 8.91 -3.27 37.94
C ILE A 33 7.89 -2.63 36.99
N GLU A 34 6.70 -2.30 37.50
CA GLU A 34 5.63 -1.69 36.72
C GLU A 34 6.03 -0.30 36.21
N LYS A 35 6.65 0.51 37.08
CA LYS A 35 7.23 1.80 36.68
C LYS A 35 8.28 1.65 35.57
N ARG A 36 9.18 0.67 35.65
CA ARG A 36 10.16 0.40 34.58
C ARG A 36 9.52 -0.12 33.29
N ARG A 37 8.37 -0.80 33.37
CA ARG A 37 7.62 -1.24 32.18
C ARG A 37 6.94 -0.06 31.50
N SER A 38 6.28 0.81 32.27
CA SER A 38 5.65 2.01 31.73
C SER A 38 6.66 2.99 31.14
N GLU A 39 7.81 3.21 31.78
CA GLU A 39 8.91 4.02 31.25
C GLU A 39 9.44 3.48 29.90
N ARG A 40 9.61 2.15 29.77
CA ARG A 40 10.01 1.53 28.50
C ARG A 40 8.95 1.65 27.42
N ALA A 41 7.68 1.46 27.77
CA ALA A 41 6.57 1.64 26.83
C ALA A 41 6.53 3.07 26.29
N GLU A 42 6.72 4.06 27.17
CA GLU A 42 6.75 5.47 26.80
C GLU A 42 7.97 5.82 25.92
N GLN A 43 9.15 5.29 26.25
CA GLN A 43 10.34 5.44 25.39
C GLN A 43 10.11 4.87 23.98
N HIS A 44 9.43 3.73 23.87
CA HIS A 44 9.07 3.14 22.58
C HIS A 44 8.08 4.00 21.80
N ARG A 45 7.07 4.57 22.47
CA ARG A 45 6.13 5.52 21.85
C ARG A 45 6.83 6.75 21.31
N ILE A 46 7.66 7.40 22.13
CA ILE A 46 8.42 8.60 21.72
C ILE A 46 9.32 8.30 20.53
N ARG A 47 9.99 7.14 20.52
CA ARG A 47 10.81 6.72 19.37
C ARG A 47 9.97 6.54 18.12
N SER A 48 8.85 5.83 18.21
CA SER A 48 7.95 5.62 17.07
C SER A 48 7.36 6.93 16.54
N GLU A 49 6.99 7.87 17.42
CA GLU A 49 6.48 9.18 17.01
C GLU A 49 7.57 10.02 16.32
N ARG A 50 8.79 10.05 16.85
CA ARG A 50 9.93 10.73 16.21
C ARG A 50 10.26 10.13 14.84
N ASP A 51 10.20 8.82 14.68
CA ASP A 51 10.48 8.16 13.40
C ASP A 51 9.38 8.46 12.38
N LYS A 52 8.11 8.45 12.80
CA LYS A 52 6.98 8.89 11.96
C LYS A 52 7.10 10.36 11.56
N GLU A 53 7.51 11.25 12.47
CA GLU A 53 7.68 12.67 12.17
C GLU A 53 8.82 12.89 11.16
N ARG A 54 9.95 12.20 11.30
CA ARG A 54 11.04 12.25 10.30
C ARG A 54 10.56 11.80 8.93
N GLN A 55 9.83 10.68 8.87
CA GLN A 55 9.28 10.15 7.63
C GLN A 55 8.33 11.15 6.98
N LYS A 56 7.44 11.76 7.77
CA LYS A 56 6.50 12.78 7.31
C LYS A 56 7.21 14.03 6.78
N ARG A 57 8.27 14.51 7.46
CA ARG A 57 9.06 15.66 6.99
C ARG A 57 9.76 15.37 5.66
N LEU A 58 10.31 14.18 5.48
CA LEU A 58 10.94 13.77 4.21
C LEU A 58 9.91 13.68 3.08
N GLU A 59 8.70 13.21 3.37
CA GLU A 59 7.60 13.16 2.40
C GLU A 59 7.10 14.57 2.05
N GLU A 60 6.94 15.46 3.03
CA GLU A 60 6.56 16.86 2.83
C GLU A 60 7.64 17.64 2.04
N GLU A 61 8.93 17.42 2.30
CA GLU A 61 10.03 18.04 1.56
C GLU A 61 10.08 17.55 0.10
N ARG A 62 9.90 16.24 -0.12
CA ARG A 62 9.78 15.69 -1.48
C ARG A 62 8.57 16.24 -2.21
N ALA A 63 7.40 16.29 -1.56
CA ALA A 63 6.19 16.84 -2.14
C ALA A 63 6.36 18.32 -2.52
N ARG A 64 7.00 19.12 -1.65
CA ARG A 64 7.27 20.54 -1.93
C ARG A 64 8.26 20.71 -3.08
N LYS A 65 9.31 19.88 -3.15
CA LYS A 65 10.28 19.89 -4.26
C LYS A 65 9.62 19.49 -5.59
N GLU A 66 8.74 18.50 -5.58
CA GLU A 66 7.95 18.10 -6.74
C GLU A 66 6.98 19.20 -7.19
N GLU A 67 6.37 19.92 -6.24
CA GLU A 67 5.47 21.05 -6.54
C GLU A 67 6.21 22.26 -7.11
N GLU A 68 7.38 22.61 -6.55
CA GLU A 68 8.23 23.69 -7.06
C GLU A 68 8.80 23.35 -8.45
N GLU A 69 9.20 22.10 -8.70
CA GLU A 69 9.67 21.65 -10.01
C GLU A 69 8.54 21.62 -11.04
N ALA A 70 7.33 21.21 -10.64
CA ALA A 70 6.14 21.25 -11.49
C ALA A 70 5.77 22.71 -11.84
N LYS A 71 5.84 23.63 -10.88
CA LYS A 71 5.58 25.05 -11.11
C LYS A 71 6.62 25.68 -12.04
N LYS A 72 7.90 25.38 -11.85
CA LYS A 72 8.98 25.87 -12.73
C LYS A 72 8.84 25.33 -14.16
N ARG A 73 8.52 24.04 -14.33
CA ARG A 73 8.22 23.48 -15.67
C ARG A 73 7.00 24.14 -16.31
N ALA A 74 5.95 24.44 -15.55
CA ALA A 74 4.77 25.14 -16.05
C ALA A 74 5.08 26.59 -16.47
N GLU A 75 5.93 27.30 -15.72
CA GLU A 75 6.38 28.65 -16.06
C GLU A 75 7.31 28.69 -17.28
N ASP A 76 8.22 27.73 -17.40
CA ASP A 76 9.10 27.60 -18.57
C ASP A 76 8.33 27.23 -19.84
N ASP A 77 7.33 26.34 -19.74
CA ASP A 77 6.40 26.03 -20.84
C ASP A 77 5.53 27.24 -21.21
N ALA A 78 5.09 28.04 -20.22
CA ALA A 78 4.35 29.26 -20.47
C ALA A 78 5.20 30.35 -21.16
N LYS A 79 6.48 30.50 -20.77
CA LYS A 79 7.43 31.41 -21.42
C LYS A 79 7.76 30.96 -22.84
N LYS A 80 8.05 29.67 -23.05
CA LYS A 80 8.25 29.08 -24.39
C LYS A 80 7.03 29.26 -25.29
N LYS A 81 5.82 29.16 -24.72
CA LYS A 81 4.57 29.39 -25.44
C LYS A 81 4.32 30.87 -25.80
N LYS A 82 4.80 31.82 -24.98
CA LYS A 82 4.76 33.26 -25.30
C LYS A 82 5.73 33.63 -26.42
N THR A 83 6.85 32.92 -26.55
CA THR A 83 7.83 33.17 -27.63
C THR A 83 7.47 32.47 -28.94
N LEU A 84 6.58 31.46 -28.93
CA LEU A 84 6.19 30.67 -30.11
C LEU A 84 4.83 31.04 -30.72
N THR A 85 4.30 32.23 -30.44
CA THR A 85 3.11 32.80 -31.11
C THR A 85 3.44 33.35 -32.51
N SER A 86 4.05 32.51 -33.35
CA SER A 86 4.14 32.73 -34.80
C SER A 86 3.71 31.44 -35.50
N LEU A 87 2.46 31.47 -35.98
CA LEU A 87 1.78 30.58 -36.93
C LEU A 87 1.88 29.05 -36.67
N HIS A 88 0.73 28.43 -36.40
CA HIS A 88 0.45 26.97 -36.29
C HIS A 88 0.37 26.32 -34.89
N PHE A 89 0.21 27.09 -33.81
CA PHE A 89 0.06 26.52 -32.45
C PHE A 89 -1.39 26.19 -32.00
N GLY A 90 -2.37 26.16 -32.91
CA GLY A 90 -3.77 25.88 -32.57
C GLY A 90 -4.02 24.46 -32.01
N GLY A 91 -3.34 23.45 -32.56
CA GLY A 91 -3.53 22.05 -32.16
C GLY A 91 -2.86 21.66 -30.83
N TYR A 92 -1.75 22.31 -30.47
CA TYR A 92 -1.04 22.03 -29.22
C TYR A 92 -1.77 22.59 -28.00
N MET A 93 -2.39 23.77 -28.16
CA MET A 93 -3.20 24.43 -27.12
C MET A 93 -4.44 23.64 -26.70
N GLN A 94 -5.09 22.98 -27.66
CA GLN A 94 -6.29 22.19 -27.41
C GLN A 94 -5.98 20.87 -26.67
N LYS A 95 -4.77 20.32 -26.84
CA LYS A 95 -4.30 19.15 -26.08
C LYS A 95 -3.94 19.53 -24.64
N LEU A 96 -3.33 20.70 -24.43
CA LEU A 96 -2.91 21.17 -23.10
C LEU A 96 -4.11 21.51 -22.20
N LYS A 97 -5.19 22.08 -22.76
CA LYS A 97 -6.43 22.40 -21.99
C LYS A 97 -7.28 21.18 -21.64
N ARG A 98 -7.07 20.01 -22.27
CA ARG A 98 -7.78 18.75 -21.93
C ARG A 98 -7.11 17.97 -20.79
N SER A 99 -6.05 18.52 -20.19
CA SER A 99 -5.35 17.94 -19.05
C SER A 99 -6.09 18.18 -17.72
N GLY A 100 -7.33 17.68 -17.61
CA GLY A 100 -7.74 17.15 -16.32
C GLY A 100 -6.89 15.91 -16.02
N LYS A 101 -6.65 15.56 -14.73
CA LYS A 101 -6.02 14.29 -14.29
C LYS A 101 -6.86 13.07 -14.74
N ARG A 102 -7.04 12.88 -16.04
CA ARG A 102 -7.60 11.66 -16.61
C ARG A 102 -6.48 10.64 -16.47
N GLN A 103 -6.72 9.65 -15.62
CA GLN A 103 -5.83 8.50 -15.45
C GLN A 103 -5.40 8.02 -16.83
N THR A 104 -4.09 7.96 -17.04
CA THR A 104 -3.56 7.60 -18.36
C THR A 104 -4.00 6.17 -18.69
N GLU A 105 -4.18 5.84 -19.98
CA GLU A 105 -4.53 4.45 -20.36
C GLU A 105 -3.51 3.44 -19.83
N ARG A 106 -2.25 3.87 -19.64
CA ARG A 106 -1.20 3.09 -18.98
C ARG A 106 -1.51 2.80 -17.51
N GLU A 107 -1.93 3.82 -16.76
CA GLU A 107 -2.31 3.67 -15.35
C GLU A 107 -3.58 2.82 -15.19
N LYS A 108 -4.58 2.99 -16.07
CA LYS A 108 -5.78 2.15 -16.07
C LYS A 108 -5.43 0.69 -16.35
N LYS A 109 -4.61 0.42 -17.36
CA LYS A 109 -4.11 -0.92 -17.67
C LYS A 109 -3.37 -1.52 -16.47
N LYS A 110 -2.49 -0.74 -15.82
CA LYS A 110 -1.75 -1.20 -14.64
C LYS A 110 -2.70 -1.54 -13.49
N LYS A 111 -3.71 -0.69 -13.22
CA LYS A 111 -4.73 -0.90 -12.18
C LYS A 111 -5.53 -2.18 -12.43
N ILE A 112 -6.06 -2.36 -13.64
CA ILE A 112 -6.85 -3.56 -14.00
C ILE A 112 -6.00 -4.82 -13.87
N LEU A 113 -4.74 -4.80 -14.34
CA LEU A 113 -3.85 -5.95 -14.22
C LEU A 113 -3.49 -6.26 -12.75
N SER A 114 -3.31 -5.24 -11.91
CA SER A 114 -3.10 -5.46 -10.47
C SER A 114 -4.33 -6.04 -9.78
N GLU A 115 -5.54 -5.62 -10.16
CA GLU A 115 -6.80 -6.15 -9.61
C GLU A 115 -7.02 -7.61 -10.02
N ARG A 116 -6.65 -7.99 -11.25
CA ARG A 116 -6.74 -9.38 -11.74
C ARG A 116 -5.67 -10.29 -11.12
N ARG A 117 -4.53 -9.75 -10.70
CA ARG A 117 -3.42 -10.53 -10.14
C ARG A 117 -3.72 -10.93 -8.70
N LYS A 118 -4.11 -12.19 -8.49
CA LYS A 118 -4.22 -12.79 -7.16
C LYS A 118 -2.83 -13.00 -6.56
N SER A 119 -2.65 -12.64 -5.29
CA SER A 119 -1.43 -12.96 -4.55
C SER A 119 -1.29 -14.48 -4.41
N LEU A 120 -0.08 -14.99 -4.61
CA LEU A 120 0.21 -16.41 -4.46
C LEU A 120 0.97 -16.60 -3.14
N ASP A 121 0.32 -17.24 -2.17
CA ASP A 121 0.92 -17.66 -0.90
C ASP A 121 1.06 -19.18 -0.91
N ILE A 122 2.30 -19.66 -0.97
CA ILE A 122 2.65 -21.08 -1.13
C ILE A 122 3.64 -21.59 -0.09
N ASP A 123 4.17 -20.70 0.76
CA ASP A 123 5.33 -20.99 1.61
C ASP A 123 4.99 -22.01 2.73
N ASN A 124 3.71 -22.09 3.10
CA ASN A 124 3.23 -22.99 4.15
C ASN A 124 2.33 -24.13 3.62
N LEU A 125 2.33 -24.40 2.31
CA LEU A 125 1.51 -25.45 1.71
C LEU A 125 2.25 -26.80 1.67
N GLY A 126 1.54 -27.87 2.06
CA GLY A 126 2.02 -29.25 1.91
C GLY A 126 1.95 -29.72 0.44
N GLN A 127 2.66 -30.81 0.13
CA GLN A 127 2.84 -31.33 -1.24
C GLN A 127 1.53 -31.52 -2.02
N GLU A 128 0.49 -32.06 -1.39
CA GLU A 128 -0.78 -32.34 -2.07
C GLU A 128 -1.52 -31.05 -2.44
N LYS A 129 -1.56 -30.08 -1.51
CA LYS A 129 -2.13 -28.76 -1.78
C LYS A 129 -1.34 -27.98 -2.83
N LEU A 130 -0.03 -28.18 -2.91
CA LEU A 130 0.79 -27.57 -3.96
C LEU A 130 0.45 -28.12 -5.35
N LYS A 131 0.15 -29.42 -5.49
CA LYS A 131 -0.30 -30.00 -6.76
C LYS A 131 -1.66 -29.45 -7.19
N GLU A 132 -2.61 -29.36 -6.26
CA GLU A 132 -3.91 -28.74 -6.51
C GLU A 132 -3.72 -27.29 -6.98
N LYS A 133 -2.87 -26.53 -6.29
CA LYS A 133 -2.61 -25.13 -6.64
C LYS A 133 -1.94 -24.98 -8.01
N ALA A 134 -1.02 -25.87 -8.35
CA ALA A 134 -0.39 -25.90 -9.67
C ALA A 134 -1.42 -26.17 -10.78
N LYS A 135 -2.36 -27.09 -10.54
CA LYS A 135 -3.45 -27.38 -11.47
C LYS A 135 -4.37 -26.18 -11.66
N GLU A 136 -4.81 -25.54 -10.58
CA GLU A 136 -5.61 -24.31 -10.66
C GLU A 136 -4.93 -23.20 -11.48
N LEU A 137 -3.64 -22.98 -11.27
CA LEU A 137 -2.87 -21.97 -12.01
C LEU A 137 -2.73 -22.34 -13.49
N TRP A 138 -2.58 -23.63 -13.80
CA TRP A 138 -2.52 -24.11 -15.17
C TRP A 138 -3.86 -23.93 -15.89
N ASP A 139 -4.97 -24.32 -15.24
CA ASP A 139 -6.33 -24.13 -15.79
C ASP A 139 -6.60 -22.64 -16.03
N TRP A 140 -6.24 -21.77 -15.08
CA TRP A 140 -6.37 -20.31 -15.23
C TRP A 140 -5.53 -19.74 -16.38
N MET A 141 -4.30 -20.25 -16.57
CA MET A 141 -3.45 -19.83 -17.69
C MET A 141 -4.06 -20.29 -19.03
N TYR A 142 -4.61 -21.50 -19.08
CA TYR A 142 -5.25 -22.05 -20.26
C TYR A 142 -6.48 -21.22 -20.68
N GLU A 143 -7.34 -20.85 -19.74
CA GLU A 143 -8.49 -19.97 -19.99
C GLU A 143 -8.05 -18.61 -20.58
N LEU A 144 -7.03 -17.98 -20.00
CA LEU A 144 -6.53 -16.69 -20.49
C LEU A 144 -5.94 -16.78 -21.90
N GLU A 145 -5.28 -17.88 -22.24
CA GLU A 145 -4.73 -18.08 -23.58
C GLU A 145 -5.84 -18.34 -24.62
N ALA A 146 -6.90 -19.06 -24.23
CA ALA A 146 -8.10 -19.24 -25.06
C ALA A 146 -8.81 -17.91 -25.35
N GLU A 147 -9.06 -17.09 -24.32
CA GLU A 147 -9.65 -15.75 -24.51
C GLU A 147 -8.80 -14.88 -25.43
N LYS A 148 -7.47 -14.91 -25.25
CA LYS A 148 -6.54 -14.17 -26.09
C LYS A 148 -6.61 -14.63 -27.55
N PHE A 149 -6.70 -15.93 -27.81
CA PHE A 149 -6.85 -16.47 -29.16
C PHE A 149 -8.12 -15.95 -29.83
N ASP A 150 -9.26 -16.02 -29.14
CA ASP A 150 -10.53 -15.53 -29.66
C ASP A 150 -10.49 -14.03 -29.98
N LEU A 151 -9.89 -13.22 -29.09
CA LEU A 151 -9.71 -11.79 -29.30
C LEU A 151 -8.79 -11.50 -30.51
N GLN A 152 -7.73 -12.28 -30.71
CA GLN A 152 -6.85 -12.13 -31.86
C GLN A 152 -7.56 -12.47 -33.18
N TYR A 153 -8.38 -13.52 -33.18
CA TYR A 153 -9.19 -13.89 -34.34
C TYR A 153 -10.22 -12.80 -34.66
N GLN A 154 -10.96 -12.33 -33.65
CA GLN A 154 -11.91 -11.23 -33.80
C GLN A 154 -11.24 -9.95 -34.34
N PHE A 155 -10.08 -9.59 -33.79
CA PHE A 155 -9.33 -8.42 -34.25
C PHE A 155 -8.92 -8.52 -35.72
N THR A 156 -8.53 -9.72 -36.17
CA THR A 156 -8.17 -9.96 -37.57
C THR A 156 -9.38 -9.82 -38.49
N ARG A 157 -10.55 -10.34 -38.09
CA ARG A 157 -11.81 -10.15 -38.81
C ARG A 157 -12.20 -8.67 -38.89
N GLN A 158 -12.15 -7.97 -37.76
CA GLN A 158 -12.47 -6.54 -37.68
C GLN A 158 -11.54 -5.69 -38.57
N LYS A 159 -10.24 -6.03 -38.66
CA LYS A 159 -9.32 -5.35 -39.58
C LYS A 159 -9.77 -5.48 -41.04
N TYR A 160 -10.19 -6.67 -41.44
CA TYR A 160 -10.70 -6.91 -42.79
C TYR A 160 -11.99 -6.10 -43.03
N GLU A 161 -12.96 -6.18 -42.09
CA GLU A 161 -14.21 -5.43 -42.16
C GLU A 161 -13.96 -3.92 -42.29
N ILE A 162 -13.03 -3.36 -41.52
CA ILE A 162 -12.64 -1.94 -41.60
C ILE A 162 -12.10 -1.58 -43.00
N ASN A 163 -11.28 -2.44 -43.60
CA ASN A 163 -10.75 -2.19 -44.95
C ASN A 163 -11.86 -2.18 -45.99
N VAL A 164 -12.79 -3.15 -45.93
CA VAL A 164 -13.95 -3.21 -46.83
C VAL A 164 -14.83 -1.96 -46.65
N LEU A 165 -15.10 -1.55 -45.41
CA LEU A 165 -15.89 -0.37 -45.12
C LEU A 165 -15.22 0.91 -45.64
N ARG A 166 -13.90 1.04 -45.51
CA ARG A 166 -13.15 2.17 -46.08
C ARG A 166 -13.27 2.23 -47.60
N ASN A 167 -13.16 1.09 -48.28
CA ASN A 167 -13.34 1.04 -49.73
C ASN A 167 -14.76 1.45 -50.13
N ARG A 168 -15.79 0.90 -49.47
CA ARG A 168 -17.19 1.27 -49.72
C ARG A 168 -17.44 2.77 -49.54
N VAL A 169 -16.89 3.38 -48.49
CA VAL A 169 -16.98 4.83 -48.28
C VAL A 169 -16.32 5.58 -49.43
N SER A 170 -15.11 5.19 -49.84
CA SER A 170 -14.44 5.84 -50.98
C SER A 170 -15.20 5.68 -52.28
N ASP A 171 -15.82 4.53 -52.53
CA ASP A 171 -16.54 4.27 -53.77
C ASP A 171 -17.83 5.09 -53.83
N HIS A 172 -18.54 5.20 -52.71
CA HIS A 172 -19.73 6.06 -52.60
C HIS A 172 -19.41 7.57 -52.63
N GLN A 173 -18.17 7.98 -52.31
CA GLN A 173 -17.74 9.38 -52.40
C GLN A 173 -17.23 9.78 -53.80
N LYS A 174 -16.94 8.80 -54.67
CA LYS A 174 -16.49 9.02 -56.05
C LYS A 174 -17.64 9.05 -57.06
N MET A 175 -18.84 8.64 -56.64
CA MET A 175 -20.11 8.85 -57.35
C MET A 175 -20.64 10.25 -57.05
#